data_AF-A0A8H7FDT4-F1
#
_entry.id   AF-A0A8H7FDT4-F1
#
_cell.length_a   1.000
_cell.length_b   1.000
_cell.length_c   1.000
_cell.angle_alpha   90.00
_cell.angle_beta   90.00
_cell.angle_gamma   90.00
#
_symmetry.space_group_name_H-M   'P 1'
#
loop_
_entity.id
_entity.type
_entity.pdbx_description
1 polymer ?
#
loop_
_entity_poly.entity_id
_entity_poly.type
_entity_poly.pdbx_seq_one_letter_code
_entity_poly.pdbx_strand_id
1 'polypeptide(L)'
;MRGYSSGVFAKEAHHTRLRLRNWNTSFTPNQPLNLGKLAGGVDMFPVGLNRTMMHACAMSPDVLAMCELIRLGGDVNVADTLGMTPLHLCVLAMTNFRPTPGIPPSIDEGSMSAAEKEEAFGRLAWVARILVEQHARVDIAINGTPLIDVVCGWKDWEIVELLLAHGCRPSPGVYSRLRKAPHKQRLRKMVETVTAGGERPPRVCPCWSGLSLAECHGAGAQPYPLEFMCACGSGKTYERCCRRLGQTIVEKWKGDPGSIVPLYETHVAAAADIRKHWNAVPGMGKIGDDAPLPDISGLSGHLASFFLSQGLVDPAFAYALEQTGGIPQ
;
A
#
# COMPACT_ATOMS: atom_id res chain seq x y z
N MET A 1 0.88 -20.62 -7.48
CA MET A 1 1.89 -20.09 -6.53
C MET A 1 2.57 -21.15 -5.65
N ARG A 2 2.38 -22.47 -5.84
CA ARG A 2 3.17 -23.47 -5.08
C ARG A 2 4.64 -23.42 -5.53
N GLY A 3 5.57 -23.34 -4.58
CA GLY A 3 7.01 -23.36 -4.84
C GLY A 3 7.66 -22.00 -5.13
N TYR A 4 6.89 -20.92 -5.14
CA TYR A 4 7.41 -19.56 -5.35
C TYR A 4 7.97 -18.97 -4.05
N SER A 5 9.26 -18.61 -4.04
CA SER A 5 9.88 -17.87 -2.94
C SER A 5 9.67 -16.37 -3.12
N SER A 6 8.94 -15.76 -2.20
CA SER A 6 8.74 -14.31 -2.17
C SER A 6 9.68 -13.66 -1.17
N GLY A 7 10.19 -12.48 -1.53
CA GLY A 7 11.00 -11.65 -0.65
C GLY A 7 10.28 -11.28 0.64
N VAL A 8 8.93 -11.23 0.66
CA VAL A 8 8.15 -10.90 1.87
C VAL A 8 8.42 -11.83 3.05
N PHE A 9 8.82 -13.08 2.76
CA PHE A 9 9.15 -14.07 3.78
C PHE A 9 10.61 -13.99 4.25
N ALA A 10 11.46 -13.23 3.56
CA ALA A 10 12.86 -13.04 3.95
C ALA A 10 12.98 -12.22 5.25
N LYS A 11 14.02 -12.49 6.03
CA LYS A 11 14.28 -11.82 7.31
C LYS A 11 14.56 -10.32 7.11
N GLU A 12 15.25 -9.97 6.03
CA GLU A 12 15.61 -8.61 5.66
C GLU A 12 14.35 -7.80 5.29
N ALA A 13 13.43 -8.43 4.54
CA ALA A 13 12.13 -7.84 4.25
C ALA A 13 11.29 -7.69 5.52
N HIS A 14 11.34 -8.63 6.46
CA HIS A 14 10.66 -8.49 7.77
C HIS A 14 11.06 -7.23 8.53
N HIS A 15 12.35 -6.92 8.61
CA HIS A 15 12.81 -5.68 9.25
C HIS A 15 12.31 -4.43 8.50
N THR A 16 12.33 -4.47 7.18
CA THR A 16 11.83 -3.37 6.35
C THR A 16 10.33 -3.15 6.55
N ARG A 17 9.54 -4.22 6.62
CA ARG A 17 8.09 -4.18 6.90
C ARG A 17 7.76 -3.56 8.24
N LEU A 18 8.50 -3.93 9.29
CA LEU A 18 8.34 -3.34 10.62
C LEU A 18 8.56 -1.82 10.59
N ARG A 19 9.56 -1.36 9.83
CA ARG A 19 9.83 0.08 9.66
C ARG A 19 8.72 0.78 8.87
N LEU A 20 8.26 0.19 7.76
CA LEU A 20 7.17 0.75 6.93
C LEU A 20 5.83 0.83 7.68
N ARG A 21 5.66 0.05 8.75
CA ARG A 21 4.47 0.07 9.62
C ARG A 21 4.58 1.01 10.81
N ASN A 22 5.76 1.57 11.05
CA ASN A 22 5.93 2.57 12.08
C ASN A 22 5.58 3.95 11.51
N TRP A 23 4.30 4.30 11.61
CA TRP A 23 3.72 5.56 11.14
C TRP A 23 4.25 6.81 11.87
N ASN A 24 5.01 6.63 12.95
CA ASN A 24 5.68 7.72 13.68
C ASN A 24 7.11 7.98 13.16
N THR A 25 7.56 7.27 12.12
CA THR A 25 8.89 7.47 11.51
C THR A 25 8.77 8.09 10.13
N SER A 26 9.85 8.72 9.67
CA SER A 26 9.96 9.24 8.30
C SER A 26 10.08 8.14 7.23
N PHE A 27 10.17 6.86 7.63
CA PHE A 27 10.38 5.73 6.74
C PHE A 27 9.04 5.24 6.16
N THR A 28 8.66 5.77 5.00
CA THR A 28 7.38 5.46 4.33
C THR A 28 7.57 4.61 3.06
N PRO A 29 6.54 3.89 2.57
CA PRO A 29 6.63 3.14 1.32
C PRO A 29 6.97 4.02 0.09
N ASN A 30 6.71 5.32 0.19
CA ASN A 30 6.87 6.28 -0.90
C ASN A 30 8.22 7.00 -0.89
N GLN A 31 9.06 6.74 0.11
CA GLN A 31 10.38 7.36 0.16
C GLN A 31 11.27 6.81 -0.99
N PRO A 32 12.08 7.66 -1.61
CA PRO A 32 13.12 7.21 -2.52
C PRO A 32 14.08 6.21 -1.86
N LEU A 33 14.46 5.17 -2.61
CA LEU A 33 15.54 4.28 -2.24
C LEU A 33 16.87 5.05 -2.38
N ASN A 34 17.35 5.61 -1.27
CA ASN A 34 18.74 6.04 -1.16
C ASN A 34 19.60 4.79 -0.93
N LEU A 35 19.91 4.07 -2.01
CA LEU A 35 20.68 2.82 -1.96
C LEU A 35 22.13 3.10 -1.55
N GLY A 36 22.36 3.17 -0.23
CA GLY A 36 23.68 3.00 0.37
C GLY A 36 23.99 1.55 0.79
N LYS A 37 22.99 0.64 0.71
CA LYS A 37 23.04 -0.83 0.88
C LYS A 37 21.67 -1.29 1.43
N LEU A 38 20.83 -1.88 0.58
CA LEU A 38 19.95 -2.94 1.08
C LEU A 38 20.84 -4.17 1.32
N ALA A 39 20.60 -4.89 2.42
CA ALA A 39 21.37 -6.08 2.77
C ALA A 39 21.30 -7.10 1.61
N GLY A 40 22.40 -7.26 0.88
CA GLY A 40 22.45 -8.10 -0.33
C GLY A 40 23.34 -7.59 -1.45
N GLY A 41 23.75 -6.31 -1.45
CA GLY A 41 24.84 -5.82 -2.31
C GLY A 41 24.58 -5.82 -3.81
N VAL A 42 23.34 -6.06 -4.26
CA VAL A 42 22.95 -5.89 -5.67
C VAL A 42 22.42 -4.48 -5.84
N ASP A 43 23.16 -3.63 -6.57
CA ASP A 43 22.68 -2.31 -6.97
C ASP A 43 21.53 -2.49 -7.96
N MET A 44 20.30 -2.43 -7.44
CA MET A 44 19.11 -2.64 -8.27
C MET A 44 18.87 -1.47 -9.23
N PHE A 45 19.36 -0.26 -8.89
CA PHE A 45 19.14 0.96 -9.66
C PHE A 45 20.36 1.89 -9.66
N PRO A 46 20.57 2.65 -10.74
CA PRO A 46 21.46 3.81 -10.73
C PRO A 46 21.06 4.80 -9.62
N VAL A 47 22.04 5.30 -8.89
CA VAL A 47 21.83 6.35 -7.88
C VAL A 47 21.26 7.61 -8.55
N GLY A 48 20.31 8.27 -7.89
CA GLY A 48 19.74 9.55 -8.36
C GLY A 48 18.44 9.45 -9.16
N LEU A 49 17.89 8.25 -9.36
CA LEU A 49 16.59 8.09 -10.05
C LEU A 49 15.37 8.34 -9.16
N ASN A 50 15.52 8.51 -7.84
CA ASN A 50 14.43 8.62 -6.87
C ASN A 50 13.40 7.48 -6.91
N ARG A 51 13.81 6.28 -7.33
CA ARG A 51 12.95 5.09 -7.35
C ARG A 51 12.61 4.62 -5.95
N THR A 52 11.35 4.28 -5.71
CA THR A 52 10.86 3.71 -4.43
C THR A 52 10.95 2.18 -4.40
N MET A 53 10.65 1.56 -3.26
CA MET A 53 10.52 0.09 -3.17
C MET A 53 9.50 -0.47 -4.17
N MET A 54 8.47 0.30 -4.51
CA MET A 54 7.47 -0.14 -5.49
C MET A 54 8.03 -0.26 -6.90
N HIS A 55 8.98 0.60 -7.28
CA HIS A 55 9.69 0.49 -8.56
C HIS A 55 10.55 -0.79 -8.61
N ALA A 56 11.22 -1.12 -7.51
CA ALA A 56 11.96 -2.38 -7.36
C ALA A 56 11.03 -3.60 -7.53
N CYS A 57 9.94 -3.65 -6.76
CA CYS A 57 8.98 -4.75 -6.83
C CYS A 57 8.25 -4.85 -8.18
N ALA A 58 8.05 -3.74 -8.88
CA ALA A 58 7.44 -3.75 -10.20
C ALA A 58 8.32 -4.43 -11.27
N MET A 59 9.64 -4.42 -11.08
CA MET A 59 10.60 -5.06 -11.98
C MET A 59 10.93 -6.51 -11.60
N SER A 60 10.43 -6.99 -10.45
CA SER A 60 10.59 -8.37 -10.03
C SER A 60 9.28 -9.15 -10.21
N PRO A 61 9.35 -10.47 -10.47
CA PRO A 61 8.15 -11.31 -10.53
C PRO A 61 7.56 -11.62 -9.14
N ASP A 62 7.61 -10.66 -8.19
CA ASP A 62 7.15 -10.81 -6.81
C ASP A 62 5.79 -10.17 -6.55
N VAL A 63 4.76 -10.95 -6.88
CA VAL A 63 3.36 -10.59 -6.71
C VAL A 63 3.03 -10.28 -5.25
N LEU A 64 3.54 -11.07 -4.30
CA LEU A 64 3.22 -10.90 -2.88
C LEU A 64 3.86 -9.64 -2.32
N ALA A 65 5.10 -9.33 -2.71
CA ALA A 65 5.76 -8.09 -2.31
C ALA A 65 5.03 -6.86 -2.86
N MET A 66 4.53 -6.91 -4.10
CA MET A 66 3.71 -5.84 -4.65
C MET A 66 2.41 -5.66 -3.85
N CYS A 67 1.66 -6.73 -3.59
CA CYS A 67 0.43 -6.68 -2.80
C CYS A 67 0.68 -6.08 -1.41
N GLU A 68 1.77 -6.46 -0.77
CA GLU A 68 2.13 -5.97 0.56
C GLU A 68 2.51 -4.49 0.54
N LEU A 69 3.32 -4.02 -0.42
CA LEU A 69 3.66 -2.60 -0.53
C LEU A 69 2.43 -1.71 -0.76
N ILE A 70 1.50 -2.16 -1.59
CA ILE A 70 0.23 -1.46 -1.81
C ILE A 70 -0.58 -1.43 -0.51
N ARG A 71 -0.64 -2.55 0.22
CA ARG A 71 -1.34 -2.64 1.51
C ARG A 71 -0.76 -1.71 2.58
N LEU A 72 0.56 -1.50 2.54
CA LEU A 72 1.29 -0.60 3.43
C LEU A 72 1.13 0.88 3.02
N GLY A 73 0.45 1.18 1.92
CA GLY A 73 0.17 2.53 1.46
C GLY A 73 1.20 3.09 0.48
N GLY A 74 1.90 2.21 -0.24
CA GLY A 74 2.67 2.62 -1.40
C GLY A 74 1.78 3.21 -2.48
N ASP A 75 2.16 4.39 -2.96
CA ASP A 75 1.51 5.07 -4.07
C ASP A 75 1.99 4.47 -5.40
N VAL A 76 1.05 3.89 -6.13
CA VAL A 76 1.26 3.22 -7.43
C VAL A 76 1.64 4.18 -8.55
N ASN A 77 1.56 5.49 -8.31
CA ASN A 77 1.80 6.55 -9.29
C ASN A 77 3.07 7.36 -9.04
N VAL A 78 3.85 7.05 -8.01
CA VAL A 78 5.14 7.74 -7.79
C VAL A 78 5.99 7.59 -9.03
N ALA A 79 6.41 8.71 -9.61
CA ALA A 79 7.29 8.71 -10.77
C ALA A 79 8.74 8.88 -10.32
N ASP A 80 9.64 8.15 -10.97
CA ASP A 80 11.09 8.36 -10.85
C ASP A 80 11.52 9.65 -11.58
N THR A 81 12.82 10.01 -11.54
CA THR A 81 13.31 11.25 -12.19
C THR A 81 13.20 11.23 -13.71
N LEU A 82 12.94 10.07 -14.33
CA LEU A 82 12.67 9.93 -15.75
C LEU A 82 11.16 9.96 -16.06
N GLY A 83 10.31 10.18 -15.05
CA GLY A 83 8.86 10.15 -15.19
C GLY A 83 8.26 8.74 -15.23
N MET A 84 9.05 7.70 -14.97
CA MET A 84 8.59 6.32 -15.03
C MET A 84 7.92 5.95 -13.72
N THR A 85 6.67 5.49 -13.77
CA THR A 85 5.96 4.94 -12.60
C THR A 85 6.23 3.43 -12.46
N PRO A 86 5.86 2.79 -11.33
CA PRO A 86 5.94 1.35 -11.17
C PRO A 86 5.32 0.56 -12.33
N LEU A 87 4.16 0.96 -12.86
CA LEU A 87 3.54 0.26 -13.99
C LEU A 87 4.41 0.33 -15.25
N HIS A 88 5.08 1.45 -15.51
CA HIS A 88 5.99 1.60 -16.65
C HIS A 88 7.19 0.67 -16.54
N LEU A 89 7.81 0.63 -15.37
CA LEU A 89 8.94 -0.26 -15.15
C LEU A 89 8.54 -1.73 -15.18
N CYS A 90 7.32 -2.07 -14.74
CA CYS A 90 6.79 -3.43 -14.87
C CYS A 90 6.65 -3.84 -16.34
N VAL A 91 5.97 -3.03 -17.15
CA VAL A 91 5.79 -3.31 -18.58
C VAL A 91 7.14 -3.30 -19.31
N LEU A 92 8.05 -2.40 -18.96
CA LEU A 92 9.40 -2.39 -19.50
C LEU A 92 10.17 -3.67 -19.12
N ALA A 93 10.10 -4.13 -17.86
CA ALA A 93 10.72 -5.38 -17.42
C ALA A 93 10.15 -6.60 -18.17
N MET A 94 8.86 -6.61 -18.49
CA MET A 94 8.21 -7.64 -19.29
C MET A 94 8.73 -7.70 -20.73
N THR A 95 9.25 -6.59 -21.29
CA THR A 95 9.82 -6.58 -22.65
C THR A 95 11.10 -7.40 -22.77
N ASN A 96 11.79 -7.69 -21.67
CA ASN A 96 12.97 -8.56 -21.71
C ASN A 96 12.57 -10.00 -22.08
N PHE A 97 11.41 -10.48 -21.59
CA PHE A 97 10.90 -11.81 -21.89
C PHE A 97 10.17 -11.86 -23.23
N ARG A 98 9.46 -10.77 -23.59
CA ARG A 98 8.74 -10.62 -24.86
C ARG A 98 9.11 -9.31 -25.55
N PRO A 99 10.17 -9.30 -26.37
CA PRO A 99 10.70 -8.09 -26.98
C PRO A 99 9.67 -7.34 -27.83
N THR A 100 9.65 -6.02 -27.68
CA THR A 100 8.80 -5.12 -28.46
C THR A 100 9.67 -4.22 -29.34
N PRO A 101 9.45 -4.17 -30.67
CA PRO A 101 10.24 -3.33 -31.56
C PRO A 101 10.28 -1.86 -31.13
N GLY A 102 11.47 -1.27 -31.07
CA GLY A 102 11.68 0.13 -30.67
C GLY A 102 11.78 0.36 -29.15
N ILE A 103 11.62 -0.69 -28.34
CA ILE A 103 11.83 -0.62 -26.89
C ILE A 103 13.06 -1.47 -26.55
N PRO A 104 14.15 -0.85 -26.06
CA PRO A 104 15.34 -1.60 -25.67
C PRO A 104 15.05 -2.43 -24.41
N PRO A 105 15.72 -3.58 -24.25
CA PRO A 105 15.66 -4.35 -23.00
C PRO A 105 16.19 -3.49 -21.84
N SER A 106 15.63 -3.69 -20.65
CA SER A 106 15.92 -2.90 -19.46
C SER A 106 16.85 -3.56 -18.46
N ILE A 107 16.98 -4.89 -18.50
CA ILE A 107 17.85 -5.68 -17.64
C ILE A 107 18.39 -6.88 -18.42
N ASP A 108 19.56 -7.37 -18.03
CA ASP A 108 20.07 -8.66 -18.49
C ASP A 108 19.39 -9.77 -17.67
N GLU A 109 18.67 -10.68 -18.33
CA GLU A 109 17.91 -11.76 -17.68
C GLU A 109 18.78 -12.92 -17.19
N GLY A 110 20.09 -12.89 -17.44
CA GLY A 110 20.98 -14.00 -17.11
C GLY A 110 20.57 -15.32 -17.79
N SER A 111 21.06 -16.44 -17.27
CA SER A 111 20.84 -17.77 -17.84
C SER A 111 19.54 -18.42 -17.37
N MET A 112 18.38 -17.82 -17.67
CA MET A 112 17.06 -18.44 -17.40
C MET A 112 16.62 -19.37 -18.53
N SER A 113 16.04 -20.51 -18.18
CA SER A 113 15.36 -21.42 -19.12
C SER A 113 14.07 -20.80 -19.68
N ALA A 114 13.58 -21.33 -20.81
CA ALA A 114 12.33 -20.86 -21.41
C ALA A 114 11.11 -20.98 -20.47
N ALA A 115 11.06 -22.04 -19.66
CA ALA A 115 9.98 -22.25 -18.69
C ALA A 115 10.01 -21.21 -17.56
N GLU A 116 11.20 -20.90 -17.04
CA GLU A 116 11.38 -19.87 -16.00
C GLU A 116 11.05 -18.48 -16.53
N LYS A 117 11.39 -18.19 -17.79
CA LYS A 117 11.03 -16.94 -18.47
C LYS A 117 9.52 -16.77 -18.61
N GLU A 118 8.80 -17.82 -18.99
CA GLU A 118 7.34 -17.77 -19.09
C GLU A 118 6.68 -17.61 -17.71
N GLU A 119 7.20 -18.29 -16.67
CA GLU A 119 6.71 -18.10 -15.30
C GLU A 119 6.97 -16.68 -14.78
N ALA A 120 8.16 -16.13 -15.04
CA ALA A 120 8.49 -14.75 -14.69
C ALA A 120 7.60 -13.73 -15.42
N PHE A 121 7.38 -13.93 -16.73
CA PHE A 121 6.45 -13.10 -17.51
C PHE A 121 5.03 -13.17 -16.95
N GLY A 122 4.52 -14.37 -16.63
CA GLY A 122 3.18 -14.53 -16.06
C GLY A 122 3.03 -13.83 -14.70
N ARG A 123 4.06 -13.90 -13.84
CA ARG A 123 4.06 -13.20 -12.55
C ARG A 123 4.15 -11.68 -12.71
N LEU A 124 4.96 -11.17 -13.64
CA LEU A 124 5.00 -9.74 -13.95
C LEU A 124 3.69 -9.24 -14.57
N ALA A 125 3.05 -10.04 -15.43
CA ALA A 125 1.72 -9.73 -15.95
C ALA A 125 0.71 -9.59 -14.80
N TRP A 126 0.81 -10.45 -13.78
CA TRP A 126 -0.01 -10.36 -12.58
C TRP A 126 0.28 -9.09 -11.76
N VAL A 127 1.55 -8.71 -11.61
CA VAL A 127 1.96 -7.44 -10.98
C VAL A 127 1.38 -6.24 -11.74
N ALA A 128 1.47 -6.24 -13.07
CA ALA A 128 0.90 -5.18 -13.90
C ALA A 128 -0.62 -5.08 -13.74
N ARG A 129 -1.34 -6.22 -13.68
CA ARG A 129 -2.79 -6.26 -13.41
C ARG A 129 -3.13 -5.61 -12.08
N ILE A 130 -2.44 -6.01 -11.00
CA ILE A 130 -2.64 -5.44 -9.66
C ILE A 130 -2.44 -3.92 -9.70
N LEU A 131 -1.37 -3.43 -10.32
CA LEU A 131 -1.10 -1.99 -10.41
C LEU A 131 -2.24 -1.25 -11.14
N VAL A 132 -2.74 -1.79 -12.26
CA VAL A 132 -3.84 -1.19 -13.03
C VAL A 132 -5.15 -1.19 -12.22
N GLU A 133 -5.49 -2.30 -11.57
CA GLU A 133 -6.66 -2.44 -10.69
C GLU A 133 -6.58 -1.52 -9.46
N GLN A 134 -5.36 -1.25 -9.00
CA GLN A 134 -5.06 -0.25 -7.99
C GLN A 134 -4.95 1.16 -8.56
N HIS A 135 -5.53 1.39 -9.73
CA HIS A 135 -5.70 2.70 -10.38
C HIS A 135 -4.39 3.40 -10.77
N ALA A 136 -3.31 2.64 -11.03
CA ALA A 136 -2.10 3.19 -11.62
C ALA A 136 -2.39 3.96 -12.92
N ARG A 137 -1.63 5.02 -13.18
CA ARG A 137 -1.70 5.81 -14.40
C ARG A 137 -1.30 4.96 -15.60
N VAL A 138 -2.22 4.87 -16.57
CA VAL A 138 -2.05 4.10 -17.81
C VAL A 138 -1.82 4.99 -19.04
N ASP A 139 -1.85 6.31 -18.84
CA ASP A 139 -1.78 7.35 -19.86
C ASP A 139 -0.35 7.81 -20.17
N ILE A 140 0.62 7.42 -19.34
CA ILE A 140 2.03 7.71 -19.55
C ILE A 140 2.62 6.68 -20.53
N ALA A 141 3.54 7.13 -21.39
CA ALA A 141 4.11 6.33 -22.47
C ALA A 141 5.54 5.89 -22.17
N ILE A 142 5.94 4.69 -22.61
CA ILE A 142 7.32 4.19 -22.55
C ILE A 142 8.04 4.64 -23.83
N ASN A 143 9.04 5.52 -23.70
CA ASN A 143 9.76 6.09 -24.85
C ASN A 143 8.81 6.63 -25.94
N GLY A 144 7.74 7.33 -25.53
CA GLY A 144 6.71 7.86 -26.43
C GLY A 144 5.75 6.82 -27.01
N THR A 145 5.89 5.53 -26.67
CA THR A 145 4.96 4.46 -27.04
C THR A 145 3.94 4.23 -25.91
N PRO A 146 2.62 4.38 -26.16
CA PRO A 146 1.59 4.08 -25.16
C PRO A 146 1.71 2.65 -24.62
N LEU A 147 1.41 2.42 -23.33
CA LEU A 147 1.53 1.09 -22.71
C LEU A 147 0.77 0.01 -23.49
N ILE A 148 -0.44 0.31 -23.94
CA ILE A 148 -1.26 -0.64 -24.71
C ILE A 148 -0.61 -1.06 -26.03
N ASP A 149 0.14 -0.16 -26.68
CA ASP A 149 0.83 -0.48 -27.94
C ASP A 149 1.97 -1.48 -27.72
N VAL A 150 2.58 -1.46 -26.53
CA VAL A 150 3.61 -2.42 -26.12
C VAL A 150 3.00 -3.80 -25.96
N VAL A 151 1.93 -3.91 -25.16
CA VAL A 151 1.38 -5.21 -24.75
C VAL A 151 0.55 -5.88 -25.84
N CYS A 152 0.03 -5.12 -26.82
CA CYS A 152 -0.70 -5.68 -27.97
C CYS A 152 0.12 -6.73 -28.75
N GLY A 153 1.45 -6.58 -28.82
CA GLY A 153 2.34 -7.52 -29.49
C GLY A 153 2.41 -8.89 -28.80
N TRP A 154 2.19 -8.93 -27.48
CA TRP A 154 2.28 -10.14 -26.65
C TRP A 154 1.03 -11.02 -26.76
N LYS A 155 -0.09 -10.47 -27.25
CA LYS A 155 -1.37 -11.17 -27.43
C LYS A 155 -1.96 -11.71 -26.11
N ASP A 156 -1.54 -11.14 -24.99
CA ASP A 156 -2.29 -11.24 -23.75
C ASP A 156 -3.46 -10.25 -23.86
N TRP A 157 -4.62 -10.77 -24.24
CA TRP A 157 -5.79 -9.92 -24.48
C TRP A 157 -6.44 -9.48 -23.18
N GLU A 158 -6.18 -10.16 -22.06
CA GLU A 158 -6.72 -9.79 -20.75
C GLU A 158 -6.08 -8.49 -20.26
N ILE A 159 -4.75 -8.36 -20.36
CA ILE A 159 -4.07 -7.09 -20.01
C ILE A 159 -4.44 -5.96 -20.98
N VAL A 160 -4.67 -6.27 -22.27
CA VAL A 160 -5.15 -5.27 -23.26
C VAL A 160 -6.53 -4.76 -22.87
N GLU A 161 -7.46 -5.66 -22.53
CA GLU A 161 -8.81 -5.31 -22.08
C GLU A 161 -8.77 -4.45 -20.83
N LEU A 162 -7.98 -4.86 -19.83
CA LEU A 162 -7.82 -4.17 -18.57
C LEU A 162 -7.27 -2.75 -18.77
N LEU A 163 -6.23 -2.57 -19.61
CA LEU A 163 -5.69 -1.25 -19.92
C LEU A 163 -6.73 -0.37 -20.63
N LEU A 164 -7.50 -0.90 -21.59
CA LEU A 164 -8.57 -0.16 -22.27
C LEU A 164 -9.65 0.32 -21.30
N ALA A 165 -10.10 -0.58 -20.41
CA ALA A 165 -11.09 -0.30 -19.39
C ALA A 165 -10.60 0.78 -18.42
N HIS A 166 -9.31 0.81 -18.11
CA HIS A 166 -8.70 1.82 -17.26
C HIS A 166 -8.30 3.11 -17.98
N GLY A 167 -8.70 3.29 -19.24
CA GLY A 167 -8.53 4.55 -19.99
C GLY A 167 -7.31 4.63 -20.90
N CYS A 168 -6.50 3.57 -21.01
CA CYS A 168 -5.39 3.54 -21.96
C CYS A 168 -5.94 3.52 -23.39
N ARG A 169 -5.34 4.31 -24.30
CA ARG A 169 -5.80 4.42 -25.69
C ARG A 169 -4.69 4.00 -26.65
N PRO A 170 -4.98 3.13 -27.63
CA PRO A 170 -3.99 2.70 -28.60
C PRO A 170 -3.68 3.80 -29.60
N SER A 171 -2.44 3.84 -30.08
CA SER A 171 -2.11 4.72 -31.20
C SER A 171 -2.66 4.16 -32.51
N PRO A 172 -2.93 5.00 -33.53
CA PRO A 172 -3.30 4.51 -34.86
C PRO A 172 -2.26 3.55 -35.47
N GLY A 173 -0.98 3.72 -35.10
CA GLY A 173 0.12 2.89 -35.60
C GLY A 173 0.11 1.45 -35.11
N VAL A 174 -0.55 1.15 -33.98
CA VAL A 174 -0.56 -0.20 -33.39
C VAL A 174 -1.20 -1.23 -34.33
N TYR A 175 -2.23 -0.84 -35.10
CA TYR A 175 -2.92 -1.73 -36.01
C TYR A 175 -2.03 -2.20 -37.16
N SER A 176 -1.05 -1.40 -37.56
CA SER A 176 -0.05 -1.78 -38.56
C SER A 176 0.94 -2.81 -38.01
N ARG A 177 1.26 -2.75 -36.71
CA ARG A 177 2.17 -3.70 -36.03
C ARG A 177 1.51 -5.08 -35.83
N LEU A 178 0.19 -5.13 -35.66
CA LEU A 178 -0.57 -6.37 -35.56
C LEU A 178 -0.69 -7.07 -36.94
N ARG A 179 0.32 -7.85 -37.34
CA ARG A 179 0.42 -8.44 -38.69
C ARG A 179 -0.82 -9.23 -39.14
N LYS A 180 -1.48 -9.98 -38.25
CA LYS A 180 -2.62 -10.85 -38.59
C LYS A 180 -3.96 -10.12 -38.49
N ALA A 181 -4.79 -10.24 -39.53
CA ALA A 181 -6.11 -9.60 -39.59
C ALA A 181 -7.03 -9.90 -38.39
N PRO A 182 -7.11 -11.15 -37.85
CA PRO A 182 -7.92 -11.44 -36.66
C PRO A 182 -7.53 -10.63 -35.42
N HIS A 183 -6.23 -10.35 -35.23
CA HIS A 183 -5.76 -9.56 -34.09
C HIS A 183 -6.16 -8.09 -34.21
N LYS A 184 -6.11 -7.54 -35.44
CA LYS A 184 -6.58 -6.18 -35.73
C LYS A 184 -8.07 -6.05 -35.43
N GLN A 185 -8.87 -7.01 -35.89
CA GLN A 185 -10.31 -7.01 -35.67
C GLN A 185 -10.66 -7.17 -34.20
N ARG A 186 -9.94 -8.04 -33.47
CA ARG A 186 -10.12 -8.20 -32.03
C ARG A 186 -9.85 -6.89 -31.28
N LEU A 187 -8.71 -6.22 -31.55
CA LEU A 187 -8.40 -4.95 -30.90
C LEU A 187 -9.45 -3.87 -31.22
N ARG A 188 -9.89 -3.74 -32.49
CA ARG A 188 -10.94 -2.79 -32.87
C ARG A 188 -12.22 -3.03 -32.09
N LYS A 189 -12.69 -4.28 -32.07
CA LYS A 189 -13.89 -4.66 -31.33
C LYS A 189 -13.75 -4.31 -29.84
N MET A 190 -12.60 -4.61 -29.22
CA MET A 190 -12.37 -4.27 -27.81
C MET A 190 -12.35 -2.76 -27.56
N VAL A 191 -11.70 -1.98 -28.43
CA VAL A 191 -11.73 -0.51 -28.33
C VAL A 191 -13.15 0.00 -28.41
N GLU A 192 -13.94 -0.46 -29.38
CA GLU A 192 -15.35 -0.07 -29.54
C GLU A 192 -16.19 -0.45 -28.31
N THR A 193 -16.10 -1.69 -27.83
CA THR A 193 -16.98 -2.18 -26.75
C THR A 193 -16.57 -1.71 -25.37
N VAL A 194 -15.27 -1.70 -25.05
CA VAL A 194 -14.77 -1.40 -23.70
C VAL A 194 -14.79 0.10 -23.45
N THR A 195 -14.46 0.91 -24.45
CA THR A 195 -14.40 2.38 -24.25
C THR A 195 -15.78 3.03 -24.25
N ALA A 196 -16.80 2.37 -24.82
CA ALA A 196 -18.19 2.82 -24.76
C ALA A 196 -18.76 2.84 -23.33
N GLY A 197 -18.21 2.04 -22.41
CA GLY A 197 -18.63 1.99 -21.00
C GLY A 197 -18.32 3.27 -20.20
N GLY A 198 -17.44 4.14 -20.71
CA GLY A 198 -17.19 5.51 -20.21
C GLY A 198 -16.46 5.61 -18.86
N GLU A 199 -16.77 4.76 -17.90
CA GLU A 199 -16.25 4.83 -16.54
C GLU A 199 -15.10 3.85 -16.30
N ARG A 200 -14.08 4.33 -15.60
CA ARG A 200 -12.98 3.49 -15.14
C ARG A 200 -13.53 2.47 -14.13
N PRO A 201 -13.21 1.16 -14.27
CA PRO A 201 -13.65 0.16 -13.30
C PRO A 201 -13.29 0.55 -11.86
N PRO A 202 -14.15 0.23 -10.88
CA PRO A 202 -13.91 0.59 -9.49
C PRO A 202 -12.60 -0.03 -8.99
N ARG A 203 -11.88 0.71 -8.15
CA ARG A 203 -10.62 0.24 -7.57
C ARG A 203 -10.89 -1.00 -6.73
N VAL A 204 -10.13 -2.07 -6.92
CA VAL A 204 -10.21 -3.23 -6.02
C VAL A 204 -9.69 -2.81 -4.65
N CYS A 205 -10.35 -3.22 -3.56
CA CYS A 205 -9.90 -2.84 -2.23
C CYS A 205 -8.54 -3.52 -1.93
N PRO A 206 -7.49 -2.77 -1.55
CA PRO A 206 -6.16 -3.35 -1.36
C PRO A 206 -6.04 -4.22 -0.11
N CYS A 207 -7.13 -4.46 0.63
CA CYS A 207 -7.19 -5.54 1.62
C CYS A 207 -7.35 -6.94 0.99
N TRP A 208 -7.57 -7.01 -0.33
CA TRP A 208 -7.71 -8.24 -1.10
C TRP A 208 -8.93 -9.09 -0.69
N SER A 209 -9.98 -8.45 -0.16
CA SER A 209 -11.27 -9.10 0.17
C SER A 209 -12.06 -9.55 -1.06
N GLY A 210 -11.67 -9.11 -2.26
CA GLY A 210 -12.42 -9.31 -3.51
C GLY A 210 -13.49 -8.25 -3.77
N LEU A 211 -13.74 -7.34 -2.81
CA LEU A 211 -14.66 -6.22 -2.97
C LEU A 211 -13.97 -5.00 -3.58
N SER A 212 -14.75 -4.09 -4.18
CA SER A 212 -14.23 -2.78 -4.53
C SER A 212 -13.89 -1.96 -3.28
N LEU A 213 -13.05 -0.92 -3.44
CA LEU A 213 -12.74 0.02 -2.38
C LEU A 213 -14.01 0.67 -1.83
N ALA A 214 -14.91 1.11 -2.73
CA ALA A 214 -16.16 1.76 -2.35
C ALA A 214 -17.08 0.86 -1.52
N GLU A 215 -17.05 -0.46 -1.75
CA GLU A 215 -17.84 -1.46 -1.02
C GLU A 215 -17.14 -2.00 0.25
N CYS A 216 -15.89 -1.59 0.51
CA CYS A 216 -15.08 -2.10 1.61
C CYS A 216 -14.52 -0.99 2.51
N HIS A 217 -13.22 -0.68 2.41
CA HIS A 217 -12.59 0.34 3.27
C HIS A 217 -13.02 1.77 2.93
N GLY A 218 -13.64 1.97 1.76
CA GLY A 218 -14.31 3.21 1.37
C GLY A 218 -15.75 3.32 1.89
N ALA A 219 -16.41 2.20 2.24
CA ALA A 219 -17.73 2.21 2.87
C ALA A 219 -17.64 2.52 4.37
N GLY A 220 -16.54 2.14 5.02
CA GLY A 220 -16.35 2.36 6.45
C GLY A 220 -15.12 1.67 7.03
N ALA A 221 -14.95 1.84 8.34
CA ALA A 221 -13.88 1.19 9.09
C ALA A 221 -14.04 -0.33 9.10
N GLN A 222 -12.93 -1.05 8.94
CA GLN A 222 -12.88 -2.50 9.03
C GLN A 222 -12.07 -2.93 10.26
N PRO A 223 -12.35 -4.09 10.89
CA PRO A 223 -11.53 -4.58 11.98
C PRO A 223 -10.07 -4.82 11.55
N TYR A 224 -9.09 -4.44 12.38
CA TYR A 224 -7.70 -4.77 12.11
C TYR A 224 -7.47 -6.29 12.25
N PRO A 225 -6.85 -6.96 11.25
CA PRO A 225 -6.65 -8.41 11.31
C PRO A 225 -5.78 -8.84 12.50
N LEU A 226 -6.20 -9.91 13.18
CA LEU A 226 -5.58 -10.38 14.43
C LEU A 226 -4.15 -10.91 14.22
N GLU A 227 -3.96 -11.58 13.09
CA GLU A 227 -2.71 -12.20 12.65
C GLU A 227 -1.69 -11.20 12.10
N PHE A 228 -2.10 -9.96 11.82
CA PHE A 228 -1.18 -8.92 11.37
C PHE A 228 -0.27 -8.47 12.51
N MET A 229 0.92 -7.98 12.18
CA MET A 229 1.79 -7.35 13.19
C MET A 229 1.05 -6.19 13.85
N CYS A 230 1.25 -5.96 15.13
CA CYS A 230 0.53 -4.91 15.85
C CYS A 230 0.95 -3.52 15.35
N ALA A 231 -0.02 -2.62 15.17
CA ALA A 231 0.25 -1.25 14.70
C ALA A 231 1.09 -0.41 15.67
N CYS A 232 1.24 -0.83 16.93
CA CYS A 232 2.15 -0.19 17.89
C CYS A 232 3.64 -0.40 17.58
N GLY A 233 3.98 -1.26 16.62
CA GLY A 233 5.37 -1.52 16.23
C GLY A 233 6.13 -2.47 17.17
N SER A 234 5.45 -3.16 18.10
CA SER A 234 6.09 -4.06 19.09
C SER A 234 6.77 -5.30 18.51
N GLY A 235 6.60 -5.60 17.22
CA GLY A 235 7.07 -6.84 16.61
C GLY A 235 6.24 -8.08 16.95
N LYS A 236 5.12 -7.93 17.67
CA LYS A 236 4.16 -9.03 17.96
C LYS A 236 2.95 -8.93 17.03
N THR A 237 2.19 -10.02 16.85
CA THR A 237 0.87 -9.96 16.20
C THR A 237 -0.09 -9.11 17.04
N TYR A 238 -1.08 -8.50 16.40
CA TYR A 238 -2.09 -7.67 17.06
C TYR A 238 -2.82 -8.47 18.13
N GLU A 239 -3.24 -9.70 17.80
CA GLU A 239 -3.84 -10.66 18.73
C GLU A 239 -3.04 -10.83 20.01
N ARG A 240 -1.70 -10.91 19.89
CA ARG A 240 -0.79 -11.18 21.01
C ARG A 240 -0.20 -9.91 21.63
N CYS A 241 -0.68 -8.74 21.22
CA CYS A 241 -0.17 -7.44 21.64
C CYS A 241 -1.31 -6.54 22.14
N CYS A 242 -1.60 -5.44 21.44
CA CYS A 242 -2.56 -4.43 21.89
C CYS A 242 -3.95 -5.02 22.09
N ARG A 243 -4.35 -6.06 21.34
CA ARG A 243 -5.63 -6.74 21.55
C ARG A 243 -5.74 -7.38 22.94
N ARG A 244 -4.66 -8.00 23.45
CA ARG A 244 -4.61 -8.55 24.82
C ARG A 244 -4.65 -7.46 25.90
N LEU A 245 -4.25 -6.25 25.55
CA LEU A 245 -4.27 -5.08 26.43
C LEU A 245 -5.60 -4.31 26.33
N GLY A 246 -6.64 -4.90 25.74
CA GLY A 246 -7.97 -4.30 25.61
C GLY A 246 -8.06 -3.19 24.54
N GLN A 247 -7.00 -2.95 23.78
CA GLN A 247 -7.01 -1.94 22.71
C GLN A 247 -7.70 -2.51 21.47
N THR A 248 -8.58 -1.70 20.87
CA THR A 248 -9.21 -2.01 19.60
C THR A 248 -8.59 -1.16 18.50
N ILE A 249 -8.16 -1.81 17.43
CA ILE A 249 -7.62 -1.18 16.23
C ILE A 249 -8.58 -1.48 15.08
N VAL A 250 -8.91 -0.43 14.33
CA VAL A 250 -9.66 -0.52 13.07
C VAL A 250 -8.80 0.01 11.93
N GLU A 251 -9.15 -0.35 10.71
CA GLU A 251 -8.53 0.14 9.49
C GLU A 251 -9.50 1.00 8.71
N LYS A 252 -9.02 2.16 8.25
CA LYS A 252 -9.79 3.07 7.41
C LYS A 252 -9.00 3.41 6.16
N TRP A 253 -9.72 3.66 5.07
CA TRP A 253 -9.13 4.33 3.91
C TRP A 253 -8.84 5.80 4.24
N LYS A 254 -7.65 6.27 3.93
CA LYS A 254 -7.23 7.67 4.15
C LYS A 254 -6.70 8.29 2.85
N GLY A 255 -7.35 9.35 2.38
CA GLY A 255 -6.92 10.18 1.24
C GLY A 255 -7.35 9.68 -0.14
N ASP A 256 -6.98 10.42 -1.19
CA ASP A 256 -7.08 10.00 -2.60
C ASP A 256 -5.91 10.59 -3.44
N PRO A 257 -5.01 9.78 -4.04
CA PRO A 257 -4.91 8.33 -3.87
C PRO A 257 -4.57 7.98 -2.43
N GLY A 258 -5.43 7.17 -1.82
CA GLY A 258 -5.34 6.85 -0.40
C GLY A 258 -4.62 5.54 -0.11
N SER A 259 -4.52 5.25 1.18
CA SER A 259 -4.03 3.98 1.71
C SER A 259 -4.89 3.50 2.86
N ILE A 260 -4.81 2.22 3.17
CA ILE A 260 -5.41 1.68 4.39
C ILE A 260 -4.48 2.01 5.56
N VAL A 261 -5.01 2.74 6.54
CA VAL A 261 -4.28 3.10 7.76
C VAL A 261 -4.92 2.47 8.99
N PRO A 262 -4.13 1.91 9.92
CA PRO A 262 -4.64 1.46 11.20
C PRO A 262 -4.85 2.66 12.12
N LEU A 263 -5.96 2.65 12.85
CA LEU A 263 -6.32 3.66 13.85
C LEU A 263 -6.69 2.94 15.13
N TYR A 264 -6.17 3.42 16.25
CA TYR A 264 -6.72 3.04 17.54
C TYR A 264 -8.13 3.60 17.59
N GLU A 265 -9.09 2.70 17.81
CA GLU A 265 -10.41 3.12 18.22
C GLU A 265 -10.21 3.66 19.63
N THR A 266 -10.10 4.98 19.74
CA THR A 266 -10.14 5.60 21.05
C THR A 266 -11.48 5.17 21.62
N HIS A 267 -11.45 4.30 22.63
CA HIS A 267 -12.43 4.39 23.68
C HIS A 267 -12.25 5.81 24.22
N VAL A 268 -12.96 6.78 23.64
CA VAL A 268 -13.42 7.91 24.44
C VAL A 268 -14.24 7.20 25.50
N ALA A 269 -13.60 6.94 26.65
CA ALA A 269 -14.31 6.45 27.81
C ALA A 269 -15.54 7.36 27.89
N ALA A 270 -16.74 6.76 27.84
CA ALA A 270 -17.95 7.56 27.85
C ALA A 270 -17.84 8.51 29.05
N ALA A 271 -18.40 9.72 28.97
CA ALA A 271 -18.31 10.65 30.09
C ALA A 271 -18.76 10.00 31.43
N ALA A 272 -19.66 9.01 31.36
CA ALA A 272 -20.05 8.14 32.46
C ALA A 272 -18.91 7.27 33.04
N ASP A 273 -18.06 6.67 32.19
CA ASP A 273 -16.90 5.89 32.62
C ASP A 273 -15.86 6.79 33.30
N ILE A 274 -15.58 7.98 32.73
CA ILE A 274 -14.65 8.94 33.34
C ILE A 274 -15.15 9.39 34.71
N ARG A 275 -16.45 9.70 34.85
CA ARG A 275 -17.07 10.08 36.12
C ARG A 275 -17.00 8.97 37.16
N LYS A 276 -17.30 7.73 36.76
CA LYS A 276 -17.24 6.56 37.64
C LYS A 276 -15.84 6.41 38.24
N HIS A 277 -14.81 6.54 37.42
CA HIS A 277 -13.42 6.43 37.88
C HIS A 277 -12.99 7.65 38.71
N TRP A 278 -13.37 8.87 38.32
CA TRP A 278 -13.10 10.10 39.10
C TRP A 278 -13.70 10.03 40.50
N ASN A 279 -14.96 9.62 40.62
CA ASN A 279 -15.67 9.50 41.88
C ASN A 279 -15.13 8.38 42.78
N ALA A 280 -14.34 7.47 42.23
CA ALA A 280 -13.67 6.41 42.96
C ALA A 280 -12.30 6.81 43.53
N VAL A 281 -11.76 7.99 43.15
CA VAL A 281 -10.47 8.48 43.65
C VAL A 281 -10.65 9.16 45.01
N PRO A 282 -10.01 8.67 46.09
CA PRO A 282 -10.09 9.30 47.41
C PRO A 282 -9.47 10.70 47.38
N GLY A 283 -10.21 11.70 47.89
CA GLY A 283 -9.74 13.09 47.94
C GLY A 283 -10.13 13.95 46.73
N MET A 284 -10.70 13.37 45.67
CA MET A 284 -11.33 14.13 44.59
C MET A 284 -12.81 14.41 44.90
N GLY A 285 -13.27 15.62 44.58
CA GLY A 285 -14.68 16.00 44.70
C GLY A 285 -15.55 15.20 43.72
N LYS A 286 -16.75 14.79 44.14
CA LYS A 286 -17.64 13.98 43.28
C LYS A 286 -18.23 14.82 42.14
N ILE A 287 -18.28 14.26 40.94
CA ILE A 287 -18.97 14.81 39.76
C ILE A 287 -20.34 14.13 39.66
N GLY A 288 -21.42 14.91 39.68
CA GLY A 288 -22.79 14.42 39.45
C GLY A 288 -23.05 14.06 37.99
N ASP A 289 -24.13 13.34 37.69
CA ASP A 289 -24.39 12.75 36.36
C ASP A 289 -24.69 13.76 35.23
N ASP A 290 -25.03 15.01 35.57
CA ASP A 290 -25.28 16.09 34.61
C ASP A 290 -24.23 17.22 34.64
N ALA A 291 -23.24 17.14 35.53
CA ALA A 291 -22.22 18.18 35.64
C ALA A 291 -21.21 18.12 34.47
N PRO A 292 -20.75 19.26 33.93
CA PRO A 292 -19.65 19.25 32.98
C PRO A 292 -18.40 18.61 33.61
N LEU A 293 -17.61 17.89 32.80
CA LEU A 293 -16.36 17.31 33.29
C LEU A 293 -15.43 18.44 33.79
N PRO A 294 -14.72 18.25 34.92
CA PRO A 294 -13.85 19.27 35.47
C PRO A 294 -12.81 19.70 34.44
N ASP A 295 -12.54 21.01 34.39
CA ASP A 295 -11.39 21.52 33.67
C ASP A 295 -10.13 20.97 34.33
N ILE A 296 -9.40 20.13 33.58
CA ILE A 296 -8.19 19.45 34.05
C ILE A 296 -6.94 20.31 33.86
N SER A 297 -7.07 21.53 33.31
CA SER A 297 -5.97 22.48 33.18
C SER A 297 -5.52 22.95 34.57
N GLY A 298 -4.49 22.28 35.10
CA GLY A 298 -3.93 22.55 36.44
C GLY A 298 -3.84 21.34 37.36
N LEU A 299 -4.22 20.13 36.92
CA LEU A 299 -4.04 18.93 37.74
C LEU A 299 -2.54 18.58 37.89
N SER A 300 -2.07 18.55 39.14
CA SER A 300 -0.66 18.32 39.48
C SER A 300 -0.15 16.94 39.06
N GLY A 301 1.15 16.81 38.76
CA GLY A 301 1.81 15.58 38.29
C GLY A 301 1.59 14.33 39.16
N HIS A 302 1.20 14.47 40.43
CA HIS A 302 0.83 13.33 41.28
C HIS A 302 -0.34 12.51 40.72
N LEU A 303 -1.24 13.10 39.92
CA LEU A 303 -2.36 12.39 39.30
C LEU A 303 -1.95 11.56 38.08
N ALA A 304 -0.95 11.99 37.32
CA ALA A 304 -0.41 11.22 36.20
C ALA A 304 0.21 9.90 36.70
N SER A 305 1.05 10.00 37.73
CA SER A 305 1.62 8.85 38.43
C SER A 305 0.53 7.96 39.07
N PHE A 306 -0.54 8.55 39.63
CA PHE A 306 -1.68 7.78 40.15
C PHE A 306 -2.43 7.02 39.04
N PHE A 307 -2.83 7.68 37.95
CA PHE A 307 -3.52 7.02 36.84
C PHE A 307 -2.67 5.96 36.15
N LEU A 308 -1.35 6.19 36.07
CA LEU A 308 -0.39 5.21 35.58
C LEU A 308 -0.32 3.98 36.52
N SER A 309 -0.28 4.20 37.84
CA SER A 309 -0.28 3.11 38.84
C SER A 309 -1.54 2.25 38.81
N GLN A 310 -2.66 2.83 38.36
CA GLN A 310 -3.94 2.14 38.21
C GLN A 310 -4.14 1.58 36.79
N GLY A 311 -3.17 1.76 35.88
CA GLY A 311 -3.24 1.29 34.49
C GLY A 311 -4.30 1.99 33.62
N LEU A 312 -4.76 3.18 34.04
CA LEU A 312 -5.84 3.93 33.37
C LEU A 312 -5.35 4.80 32.21
N VAL A 313 -4.05 5.08 32.16
CA VAL A 313 -3.37 5.81 31.09
C VAL A 313 -2.05 5.12 30.77
N ASP A 314 -1.57 5.24 29.54
CA ASP A 314 -0.28 4.66 29.17
C ASP A 314 0.90 5.51 29.70
N PRO A 315 2.10 4.91 29.87
CA PRO A 315 3.27 5.62 30.39
C PRO A 315 3.67 6.87 29.59
N ALA A 316 3.43 6.90 28.28
CA ALA A 316 3.76 8.05 27.45
C ALA A 316 2.75 9.19 27.64
N PHE A 317 1.46 8.87 27.82
CA PHE A 317 0.44 9.86 28.21
C PHE A 317 0.71 10.43 29.61
N ALA A 318 1.02 9.57 30.60
CA ALA A 318 1.38 10.02 31.95
C ALA A 318 2.62 10.92 31.94
N TYR A 319 3.66 10.53 31.18
CA TYR A 319 4.86 11.33 31.02
C TYR A 319 4.55 12.68 30.36
N ALA A 320 3.79 12.71 29.26
CA ALA A 320 3.40 13.95 28.61
C ALA A 320 2.60 14.87 29.54
N LEU A 321 1.68 14.30 30.33
CA LEU A 321 0.87 15.03 31.31
C LEU A 321 1.73 15.65 32.43
N GLU A 322 2.78 14.94 32.88
CA GLU A 322 3.77 15.46 33.84
C GLU A 322 4.63 16.58 33.24
N GLN A 323 5.02 16.47 31.96
CA GLN A 323 5.86 17.47 31.30
C GLN A 323 5.11 18.75 30.93
N THR A 324 3.80 18.68 30.62
CA THR A 324 3.01 19.84 30.16
C THR A 324 2.19 20.51 31.27
N GLY A 325 2.25 20.00 32.50
CA GLY A 325 1.46 20.54 33.62
C GLY A 325 -0.05 20.45 33.41
N GLY A 326 -0.51 19.49 32.59
CA GLY A 326 -1.93 19.31 32.28
C GLY A 326 -2.55 20.30 31.29
N ILE A 327 -1.75 21.08 30.56
CA ILE A 327 -2.25 22.01 29.53
C ILE A 327 -2.17 21.36 28.14
N PRO A 328 -3.27 21.29 27.36
CA PRO A 328 -3.18 20.95 25.95
C PRO A 328 -2.66 22.15 25.16
N GLN A 329 -1.61 21.97 24.35
CA GLN A 329 -1.25 22.90 23.27
C GLN A 329 -1.97 22.51 21.97
#